data_AF-A0A821TJ40-F1
#
_entry.id   AF-A0A821TJ40-F1
#
_cell.length_a   1.000
_cell.length_b   1.000
_cell.length_c   1.000
_cell.angle_alpha   90.00
_cell.angle_beta   90.00
_cell.angle_gamma   90.00
#
_symmetry.space_group_name_H-M   'P 1'
#
loop_
_entity.id
_entity.type
_entity.pdbx_description
1 polymer ?
#
loop_
_entity_poly.entity_id
_entity_poly.type
_entity_poly.pdbx_seq_one_letter_code
_entity_poly.pdbx_strand_id
1 'polypeptide(L)'
;MFIQSQETPNPNSLKFLPGRPVLDSGVGTRDFPTIQTAYCSPLAKQLFRVEGIKSVFLGSDFITVTKQHDDIQWQVLKPEIYAAIMDFFSTNLPVVDDNTEPPTSSVSPEDDDTTAMIKELLDSRIRPTVQEDGGDVTFVSFSNGIVKLKLQGACTSCPSSMITLKSGIQNMLQFYVPEVTAVEQAEDEVDKKAKKEFEEFEEKLEHEKEEEAEAKPSSNK
;
A
#
# COMPACT_ATOMS: atom_id res chain seq x y z
N MET A 1 -27.36 3.76 -5.67
CA MET A 1 -26.21 3.49 -4.78
C MET A 1 -25.67 4.83 -4.29
N PHE A 2 -25.39 4.99 -2.99
CA PHE A 2 -24.88 6.25 -2.45
C PHE A 2 -23.49 6.03 -1.86
N ILE A 3 -22.48 6.64 -2.48
CA ILE A 3 -21.08 6.49 -2.09
C ILE A 3 -20.67 7.70 -1.25
N GLN A 4 -20.15 7.46 -0.04
CA GLN A 4 -19.55 8.49 0.79
C GLN A 4 -18.04 8.52 0.58
N SER A 5 -17.41 9.67 0.83
CA SER A 5 -15.94 9.76 0.88
C SER A 5 -15.49 10.28 2.24
N GLN A 6 -14.41 9.72 2.77
CA GLN A 6 -13.76 10.10 4.02
C GLN A 6 -12.29 10.43 3.76
N GLU A 7 -11.79 11.47 4.44
CA GLU A 7 -10.38 11.83 4.41
C GLU A 7 -9.55 10.79 5.16
N THR A 8 -8.31 10.59 4.72
CA THR A 8 -7.32 9.77 5.42
C THR A 8 -6.22 10.67 5.96
N PRO A 9 -5.38 10.21 6.91
CA PRO A 9 -4.19 10.96 7.32
C PRO A 9 -3.19 11.24 6.19
N ASN A 10 -3.35 10.59 5.03
CA ASN A 10 -2.55 10.82 3.84
C ASN A 10 -3.31 11.72 2.85
N PRO A 11 -2.83 12.95 2.55
CA PRO A 11 -3.55 13.88 1.67
C PRO A 11 -3.70 13.38 0.23
N ASN A 12 -2.86 12.43 -0.17
CA ASN A 12 -2.87 11.80 -1.49
C ASN A 12 -3.78 10.58 -1.56
N SER A 13 -4.39 10.17 -0.45
CA SER A 13 -5.30 9.02 -0.41
C SER A 13 -6.68 9.42 0.11
N LEU A 14 -7.72 8.91 -0.52
CA LEU A 14 -9.11 9.14 -0.12
C LEU A 14 -9.85 7.82 -0.03
N LYS A 15 -10.61 7.67 1.05
CA LYS A 15 -11.43 6.49 1.32
C LYS A 15 -12.85 6.70 0.79
N PHE A 16 -13.36 5.73 0.06
CA PHE A 16 -14.71 5.70 -0.52
C PHE A 16 -15.49 4.58 0.14
N LEU A 17 -16.70 4.88 0.61
CA LEU A 17 -17.59 3.95 1.29
C LEU A 17 -18.83 3.74 0.41
N PRO A 18 -18.89 2.64 -0.34
CA PRO A 18 -20.02 2.23 -1.18
C PRO A 18 -21.36 2.06 -0.46
N GLY A 19 -21.35 1.93 0.87
CA GLY A 19 -22.54 1.57 1.67
C GLY A 19 -22.95 0.10 1.54
N ARG A 20 -22.06 -0.74 1.01
CA ARG A 20 -22.19 -2.21 0.92
C ARG A 20 -20.81 -2.86 1.02
N PRO A 21 -20.73 -4.15 1.39
CA PRO A 21 -19.47 -4.89 1.36
C PRO A 21 -18.79 -4.81 -0.02
N VAL A 22 -17.49 -4.57 -0.01
CA VAL A 22 -16.61 -4.51 -1.19
C VAL A 22 -15.93 -5.86 -1.38
N LEU A 23 -15.36 -6.41 -0.32
CA LEU A 23 -14.79 -7.76 -0.31
C LEU A 23 -15.65 -8.67 0.57
N ASP A 24 -15.74 -9.94 0.20
CA ASP A 24 -16.46 -10.93 1.00
C ASP A 24 -15.78 -11.14 2.35
N SER A 25 -16.61 -11.42 3.36
CA SER A 25 -16.17 -11.71 4.73
C SER A 25 -15.18 -12.88 4.73
N GLY A 26 -13.91 -12.61 5.01
CA GLY A 26 -12.83 -13.61 5.07
C GLY A 26 -11.77 -13.49 3.99
N VAL A 27 -11.99 -12.70 2.93
CA VAL A 27 -10.96 -12.43 1.90
C VAL A 27 -9.88 -11.47 2.44
N GLY A 28 -10.21 -10.70 3.48
CA GLY A 28 -9.33 -9.70 4.07
C GLY A 28 -9.29 -8.44 3.23
N THR A 29 -8.09 -7.91 3.03
CA THR A 29 -7.81 -6.69 2.26
C THR A 29 -7.02 -7.04 0.99
N ARG A 30 -7.10 -6.17 -0.03
CA ARG A 30 -6.34 -6.34 -1.27
C ARG A 30 -5.70 -5.03 -1.69
N ASP A 31 -4.40 -5.08 -1.92
CA ASP A 31 -3.60 -3.94 -2.35
C ASP A 31 -3.24 -4.05 -3.82
N PHE A 32 -3.48 -2.99 -4.57
CA PHE A 32 -3.16 -2.87 -5.99
C PHE A 32 -2.28 -1.63 -6.19
N PRO A 33 -0.95 -1.75 -5.99
CA PRO A 33 -0.03 -0.62 -6.14
C PRO A 33 0.13 -0.18 -7.60
N THR A 34 -0.19 -1.05 -8.57
CA THR A 34 -0.09 -0.77 -10.01
C THR A 34 -1.23 -1.41 -10.81
N ILE A 35 -1.45 -0.92 -12.03
CA ILE A 35 -2.47 -1.50 -12.92
C ILE A 35 -2.20 -2.98 -13.25
N GLN A 36 -0.94 -3.40 -13.28
CA GLN A 36 -0.56 -4.79 -13.54
C GLN A 36 -1.04 -5.71 -12.41
N THR A 37 -0.96 -5.26 -11.17
CA THR A 37 -1.45 -6.04 -10.01
C THR A 37 -2.97 -6.17 -9.97
N ALA A 38 -3.71 -5.31 -10.68
CA ALA A 38 -5.17 -5.34 -10.75
C ALA A 38 -5.74 -6.48 -11.61
N TYR A 39 -4.91 -7.39 -12.15
CA TYR A 39 -5.34 -8.44 -13.07
C TYR A 39 -6.47 -9.33 -12.52
N CYS A 40 -6.55 -9.51 -11.21
CA CYS A 40 -7.55 -10.34 -10.53
C CYS A 40 -8.76 -9.55 -10.00
N SER A 41 -8.86 -8.23 -10.23
CA SER A 41 -9.99 -7.42 -9.75
C SER A 41 -10.58 -6.56 -10.88
N PRO A 42 -11.77 -6.93 -11.40
CA PRO A 42 -12.46 -6.11 -12.39
C PRO A 42 -12.75 -4.68 -11.89
N LEU A 43 -13.09 -4.53 -10.61
CA LEU A 43 -13.27 -3.22 -9.97
C LEU A 43 -11.98 -2.39 -9.99
N ALA A 44 -10.85 -2.97 -9.57
CA ALA A 44 -9.57 -2.27 -9.58
C ALA A 44 -9.18 -1.86 -11.01
N LYS A 45 -9.32 -2.76 -12.00
CA LYS A 45 -9.07 -2.43 -13.42
C LYS A 45 -9.92 -1.25 -13.90
N GLN A 46 -11.19 -1.21 -13.50
CA GLN A 46 -12.08 -0.12 -13.89
C GLN A 46 -11.68 1.21 -13.25
N LEU A 47 -11.28 1.18 -11.98
CA LEU A 47 -10.75 2.36 -11.30
C LEU A 47 -9.46 2.86 -11.97
N PHE A 48 -8.52 1.98 -12.31
CA PHE A 48 -7.29 2.37 -13.01
C PHE A 48 -7.49 3.01 -14.40
N ARG A 49 -8.70 2.96 -14.98
CA ARG A 49 -9.02 3.70 -16.21
C ARG A 49 -9.22 5.19 -15.98
N VAL A 50 -9.49 5.60 -14.74
CA VAL A 50 -9.59 7.01 -14.36
C VAL A 50 -8.18 7.60 -14.32
N GLU A 51 -7.95 8.60 -15.16
CA GLU A 51 -6.67 9.29 -15.24
C GLU A 51 -6.31 9.95 -13.91
N GLY A 52 -5.05 9.80 -13.48
CA GLY A 52 -4.56 10.37 -12.22
C GLY A 52 -4.61 9.44 -11.00
N ILE A 53 -5.12 8.20 -11.15
CA ILE A 53 -5.05 7.17 -10.09
C ILE A 53 -3.70 6.46 -10.12
N LYS A 54 -3.05 6.39 -8.95
CA LYS A 54 -1.76 5.71 -8.73
C LYS A 54 -1.94 4.27 -8.27
N SER A 55 -2.77 4.09 -7.26
CA SER A 55 -3.03 2.79 -6.64
C SER A 55 -4.45 2.71 -6.10
N VAL A 56 -4.92 1.48 -5.95
CA VAL A 56 -6.23 1.14 -5.42
C VAL A 56 -6.04 0.13 -4.31
N PHE A 57 -6.75 0.31 -3.21
CA PHE A 57 -6.76 -0.62 -2.11
C PHE A 57 -8.21 -0.94 -1.73
N LEU A 58 -8.52 -2.22 -1.59
CA LEU A 58 -9.86 -2.72 -1.28
C LEU A 58 -9.87 -3.26 0.15
N GLY A 59 -10.70 -2.65 0.99
CA GLY A 59 -11.05 -3.15 2.31
C GLY A 59 -12.31 -4.00 2.27
N SER A 60 -12.80 -4.39 3.45
CA SER A 60 -14.04 -5.16 3.60
C SER A 60 -15.26 -4.40 3.09
N ASP A 61 -15.39 -3.12 3.41
CA ASP A 61 -16.54 -2.27 3.07
C ASP A 61 -16.16 -0.91 2.47
N PHE A 62 -14.89 -0.72 2.14
CA PHE A 62 -14.35 0.52 1.60
C PHE A 62 -13.35 0.31 0.49
N ILE A 63 -13.13 1.38 -0.28
CA ILE A 63 -12.14 1.46 -1.36
C ILE A 63 -11.27 2.68 -1.07
N THR A 64 -9.97 2.50 -0.92
CA THR A 64 -9.02 3.62 -0.87
C THR A 64 -8.41 3.81 -2.25
N VAL A 65 -8.40 5.05 -2.71
CA VAL A 65 -7.72 5.44 -3.94
C VAL A 65 -6.61 6.41 -3.59
N THR A 66 -5.43 6.23 -4.19
CA THR A 66 -4.31 7.16 -4.08
C THR A 66 -4.06 7.83 -5.43
N LYS A 67 -3.87 9.15 -5.45
CA LYS A 67 -3.57 9.92 -6.67
C LYS A 67 -2.08 9.90 -7.02
N GLN A 68 -1.76 10.06 -8.31
CA GLN A 68 -0.37 10.04 -8.83
C GLN A 68 0.47 11.23 -8.37
N HIS A 69 -0.13 12.41 -8.38
CA HIS A 69 0.55 13.66 -8.13
C HIS A 69 -0.27 14.56 -7.20
N ASP A 70 0.43 15.37 -6.41
CA ASP A 70 -0.17 16.22 -5.38
C ASP A 70 -0.99 17.38 -5.98
N ASP A 71 -0.67 17.79 -7.22
CA ASP A 71 -1.36 18.85 -7.96
C ASP A 71 -2.76 18.44 -8.46
N ILE A 72 -3.03 17.14 -8.60
CA ILE A 72 -4.33 16.63 -9.00
C ILE A 72 -5.36 16.88 -7.88
N GLN A 73 -6.44 17.57 -8.23
CA GLN A 73 -7.50 17.92 -7.28
C GLN A 73 -8.55 16.82 -7.16
N TRP A 74 -8.89 16.44 -5.92
CA TRP A 74 -9.93 15.44 -5.64
C TRP A 74 -11.31 15.82 -6.21
N GLN A 75 -11.58 17.12 -6.41
CA GLN A 75 -12.82 17.59 -7.03
C GLN A 75 -13.01 17.09 -8.47
N VAL A 76 -11.91 16.80 -9.19
CA VAL A 76 -11.94 16.26 -10.55
C VAL A 76 -12.04 14.73 -10.52
N LEU A 77 -11.28 14.08 -9.62
CA LEU A 77 -11.27 12.61 -9.51
C LEU A 77 -12.55 12.03 -8.92
N LYS A 78 -13.18 12.72 -7.95
CA LYS A 78 -14.37 12.21 -7.24
C LYS A 78 -15.51 11.82 -8.19
N PRO A 79 -15.98 12.68 -9.11
CA PRO A 79 -17.03 12.32 -10.06
C PRO A 79 -16.72 11.06 -10.89
N GLU A 80 -15.50 10.96 -11.43
CA GLU A 80 -15.02 9.82 -12.23
C GLU A 80 -15.00 8.53 -11.41
N ILE A 81 -14.45 8.58 -10.18
CA ILE A 81 -14.39 7.44 -9.26
C ILE A 81 -15.79 6.99 -8.86
N TYR A 82 -16.69 7.94 -8.54
CA TYR A 82 -18.08 7.60 -8.22
C TYR A 82 -18.78 6.92 -9.39
N ALA A 83 -18.59 7.43 -10.61
CA ALA A 83 -19.15 6.81 -11.81
C ALA A 83 -18.61 5.39 -12.01
N ALA A 84 -17.29 5.18 -11.88
CA ALA A 84 -16.65 3.89 -12.00
C ALA A 84 -17.16 2.87 -10.97
N ILE A 85 -17.28 3.27 -9.70
CA ILE A 85 -17.79 2.39 -8.63
C ILE A 85 -19.27 2.06 -8.84
N MET A 86 -20.10 3.06 -9.19
CA MET A 86 -21.53 2.85 -9.44
C MET A 86 -21.79 1.95 -10.64
N ASP A 87 -21.07 2.18 -11.74
CA ASP A 87 -21.16 1.36 -12.94
C ASP A 87 -20.76 -0.08 -12.65
N PHE A 88 -19.58 -0.29 -12.06
CA PHE A 88 -19.11 -1.63 -11.67
C PHE A 88 -20.17 -2.38 -10.85
N PHE A 89 -20.68 -1.76 -9.80
CA PHE A 89 -21.62 -2.40 -8.89
C PHE A 89 -23.04 -2.59 -9.47
N SER A 90 -23.34 -1.96 -10.61
CA SER A 90 -24.55 -2.24 -11.40
C SER A 90 -24.42 -3.50 -12.26
N THR A 91 -23.19 -3.92 -12.60
CA THR A 91 -22.92 -5.12 -13.43
C THR A 91 -23.07 -6.44 -12.66
N ASN A 92 -23.01 -6.41 -11.33
CA ASN A 92 -22.97 -7.60 -10.46
C ASN A 92 -21.81 -8.57 -10.75
N LEU A 93 -20.72 -8.08 -11.34
CA LEU A 93 -19.47 -8.84 -11.46
C LEU A 93 -18.82 -9.05 -10.09
N PRO A 94 -18.04 -10.13 -9.90
CA PRO A 94 -17.25 -10.31 -8.70
C PRO A 94 -16.17 -9.20 -8.59
N VAL A 95 -15.92 -8.75 -7.36
CA VAL A 95 -14.92 -7.70 -7.10
C VAL A 95 -13.50 -8.22 -7.28
N VAL A 96 -13.27 -9.49 -6.94
CA VAL A 96 -12.02 -10.23 -7.13
C VAL A 96 -12.35 -11.60 -7.70
N ASP A 97 -11.53 -12.09 -8.62
CA ASP A 97 -11.68 -13.43 -9.20
C ASP A 97 -11.31 -14.52 -8.17
N ASP A 98 -11.98 -15.68 -8.21
CA ASP A 98 -11.88 -16.76 -7.21
C ASP A 98 -10.47 -17.39 -7.02
N ASN A 99 -9.50 -17.06 -7.87
CA ASN A 99 -8.18 -17.71 -7.91
C ASN A 99 -7.12 -17.09 -6.98
N THR A 100 -7.54 -16.37 -5.94
CA THR A 100 -6.58 -15.57 -5.17
C THR A 100 -6.46 -16.10 -3.74
N GLU A 101 -5.28 -16.64 -3.40
CA GLU A 101 -4.98 -17.12 -2.05
C GLU A 101 -5.20 -16.02 -1.00
N PRO A 102 -5.70 -16.37 0.20
CA PRO A 102 -5.82 -15.44 1.31
C PRO A 102 -4.44 -14.93 1.74
N PRO A 103 -4.33 -13.72 2.31
CA PRO A 103 -3.06 -13.21 2.80
C PRO A 103 -2.49 -14.14 3.89
N THR A 104 -1.21 -14.50 3.76
CA THR A 104 -0.45 -15.42 4.63
C THR A 104 -0.22 -14.91 6.07
N SER A 105 -0.93 -13.86 6.47
CA SER A 105 -0.77 -13.19 7.78
C SER A 105 -1.53 -13.89 8.92
N SER A 106 -2.35 -14.90 8.65
CA SER A 106 -3.02 -15.68 9.70
C SER A 106 -2.03 -16.49 10.54
N VAL A 107 -2.38 -16.72 11.80
CA VAL A 107 -1.64 -17.60 12.70
C VAL A 107 -1.63 -19.02 12.13
N SER A 108 -0.44 -19.58 11.94
CA SER A 108 -0.19 -20.95 11.48
C SER A 108 0.21 -21.83 12.66
N PRO A 109 -0.12 -23.14 12.66
CA PRO A 109 0.32 -24.08 13.71
C PRO A 109 1.85 -24.22 13.82
N GLU A 110 2.60 -23.74 12.83
CA GLU A 110 4.07 -23.77 12.79
C GLU A 110 4.72 -22.48 13.31
N ASP A 111 3.94 -21.45 13.62
CA ASP A 111 4.45 -20.21 14.21
C ASP A 111 4.92 -20.48 15.64
N ASP A 112 6.08 -19.92 16.01
CA ASP A 112 6.48 -19.87 17.42
C ASP A 112 5.55 -18.95 18.24
N ASP A 113 5.54 -19.13 19.56
CA ASP A 113 4.66 -18.39 20.47
C ASP A 113 4.78 -16.86 20.32
N THR A 114 5.98 -16.35 20.04
CA THR A 114 6.24 -14.92 19.87
C THR A 114 5.64 -14.43 18.54
N THR A 115 5.87 -15.16 17.45
CA THR A 115 5.31 -14.86 16.13
C THR A 115 3.77 -14.90 16.15
N ALA A 116 3.18 -15.90 16.82
CA ALA A 116 1.74 -16.00 16.99
C ALA A 116 1.17 -14.81 17.78
N MET A 117 1.85 -14.39 18.84
CA MET A 117 1.45 -13.21 19.63
C MET A 117 1.54 -11.91 18.82
N ILE A 118 2.58 -11.74 18.00
CA ILE A 118 2.73 -10.58 17.10
C ILE A 118 1.57 -10.54 16.10
N LYS A 119 1.26 -11.66 15.43
CA LYS A 119 0.14 -11.75 14.48
C LYS A 119 -1.20 -11.43 15.13
N GLU A 120 -1.46 -11.97 16.32
CA GLU A 120 -2.70 -11.69 17.07
C GLU A 120 -2.83 -10.21 17.45
N LEU A 121 -1.74 -9.56 17.88
CA LEU A 121 -1.75 -8.12 18.18
C LEU A 121 -1.97 -7.26 16.94
N LEU A 122 -1.39 -7.66 15.81
CA LEU A 122 -1.63 -7.00 14.53
C LEU A 122 -3.11 -7.07 14.17
N ASP A 123 -3.71 -8.25 14.19
CA ASP A 123 -5.10 -8.47 13.81
C ASP A 123 -6.11 -7.84 14.78
N SER A 124 -5.89 -7.97 16.09
CA SER A 124 -6.85 -7.53 17.10
C SER A 124 -6.78 -6.04 17.44
N ARG A 125 -5.64 -5.36 17.21
CA ARG A 125 -5.43 -3.97 17.66
C ARG A 125 -4.91 -3.01 16.60
N ILE A 126 -3.94 -3.42 15.79
CA ILE A 126 -3.31 -2.49 14.83
C ILE A 126 -4.16 -2.36 13.57
N ARG A 127 -4.44 -3.49 12.91
CA ARG A 127 -5.14 -3.51 11.63
C ARG A 127 -6.50 -2.80 11.66
N PRO A 128 -7.33 -2.92 12.71
CA PRO A 128 -8.60 -2.17 12.78
C PRO A 128 -8.39 -0.66 12.65
N THR A 129 -7.45 -0.08 13.39
CA THR A 129 -7.15 1.35 13.33
C THR A 129 -6.52 1.75 11.99
N VAL A 130 -5.64 0.92 11.43
CA VAL A 130 -5.01 1.20 10.13
C VAL A 130 -6.03 1.14 8.99
N GLN A 131 -7.00 0.23 9.05
CA GLN A 131 -8.09 0.11 8.08
C GLN A 131 -9.11 1.23 8.21
N GLU A 132 -9.34 1.75 9.42
CA GLU A 132 -10.09 3.00 9.61
C GLU A 132 -9.46 4.15 8.82
N ASP A 133 -8.13 4.26 8.86
CA ASP A 133 -7.33 5.23 8.11
C ASP A 133 -7.16 4.89 6.61
N GLY A 134 -7.75 3.79 6.13
CA GLY A 134 -7.79 3.43 4.72
C GLY A 134 -6.55 2.68 4.20
N GLY A 135 -5.74 2.10 5.07
CA GLY A 135 -4.63 1.20 4.70
C GLY A 135 -4.76 -0.18 5.36
N ASP A 136 -3.68 -0.94 5.34
CA ASP A 136 -3.54 -2.15 6.15
C ASP A 136 -2.05 -2.47 6.39
N VAL A 137 -1.79 -3.41 7.29
CA VAL A 137 -0.45 -3.97 7.50
C VAL A 137 -0.48 -5.49 7.45
N THR A 138 0.52 -6.08 6.79
CA THR A 138 0.69 -7.54 6.71
C THR A 138 2.00 -7.94 7.36
N PHE A 139 1.95 -8.96 8.22
CA PHE A 139 3.15 -9.57 8.78
C PHE A 139 3.97 -10.27 7.69
N VAL A 140 5.29 -10.04 7.65
CA VAL A 140 6.21 -10.69 6.70
C VAL A 140 7.12 -11.68 7.40
N SER A 141 7.83 -11.25 8.44
CA SER A 141 8.75 -12.10 9.18
C SER A 141 9.10 -11.52 10.55
N PHE A 142 9.53 -12.37 11.48
CA PHE A 142 10.14 -11.97 12.73
C PHE A 142 11.47 -12.71 12.92
N SER A 143 12.55 -11.97 13.17
CA SER A 143 13.87 -12.56 13.41
C SER A 143 14.78 -11.58 14.15
N ASN A 144 15.58 -12.07 15.11
CA ASN A 144 16.54 -11.25 15.87
C ASN A 144 15.91 -10.01 16.52
N GLY A 145 14.67 -10.11 16.98
CA GLY A 145 13.91 -9.00 17.56
C GLY A 145 13.34 -8.00 16.55
N ILE A 146 13.53 -8.21 15.25
CA ILE A 146 13.06 -7.31 14.19
C ILE A 146 11.80 -7.91 13.56
N VAL A 147 10.69 -7.16 13.63
CA VAL A 147 9.44 -7.47 12.93
C VAL A 147 9.42 -6.74 11.59
N LYS A 148 9.29 -7.49 10.49
CA LYS A 148 9.11 -6.92 9.15
C LYS A 148 7.63 -6.94 8.79
N LEU A 149 7.11 -5.77 8.41
CA LEU A 149 5.72 -5.57 8.01
C LEU A 149 5.65 -4.98 6.61
N LYS A 150 4.68 -5.42 5.82
CA LYS A 150 4.30 -4.77 4.57
C LYS A 150 3.18 -3.78 4.86
N LEU A 151 3.38 -2.52 4.48
CA LEU A 151 2.34 -1.48 4.55
C LEU A 151 1.55 -1.47 3.23
N GLN A 152 0.25 -1.21 3.30
CA GLN A 152 -0.67 -1.24 2.14
C GLN A 152 -1.61 -0.03 2.12
N GLY A 153 -2.20 0.26 0.97
CA GLY A 153 -3.17 1.34 0.80
C GLY A 153 -2.63 2.72 1.17
N ALA A 154 -3.41 3.49 1.92
CA ALA A 154 -3.06 4.87 2.29
C ALA A 154 -1.72 5.01 3.06
N CYS A 155 -1.20 3.91 3.62
CA CYS A 155 0.01 3.92 4.42
C CYS A 155 1.30 3.98 3.58
N THR A 156 1.25 3.85 2.25
CA THR A 156 2.45 3.64 1.41
C THR A 156 2.95 4.88 0.68
N SER A 157 2.16 5.96 0.60
CA SER A 157 2.47 7.07 -0.32
C SER A 157 2.85 8.39 0.35
N CYS A 158 2.95 8.43 1.68
CA CYS A 158 3.30 9.62 2.45
C CYS A 158 4.39 9.32 3.49
N PRO A 159 5.60 9.91 3.37
CA PRO A 159 6.71 9.62 4.29
C PRO A 159 6.39 9.91 5.76
N SER A 160 5.66 10.99 6.05
CA SER A 160 5.31 11.37 7.43
C SER A 160 4.32 10.38 8.05
N SER A 161 3.32 9.93 7.29
CA SER A 161 2.35 8.92 7.73
C SER A 161 3.05 7.57 7.96
N MET A 162 3.98 7.17 7.09
CA MET A 162 4.77 5.94 7.25
C MET A 162 5.58 5.93 8.55
N ILE A 163 6.34 6.99 8.82
CA ILE A 163 7.18 7.10 10.02
C ILE A 163 6.32 7.05 11.29
N THR A 164 5.20 7.76 11.28
CA THR A 164 4.29 7.85 12.43
C THR A 164 3.64 6.49 12.72
N LEU A 165 3.12 5.83 11.68
CA LEU A 165 2.51 4.51 11.80
C LEU A 165 3.52 3.46 12.26
N LYS A 166 4.70 3.42 11.64
CA LYS A 166 5.79 2.52 12.02
C LYS A 166 6.16 2.68 13.50
N SER A 167 6.31 3.93 13.96
CA SER A 167 6.64 4.21 15.36
C SER A 167 5.52 3.78 16.31
N GLY A 168 4.26 4.02 15.94
CA GLY A 168 3.10 3.59 16.72
C GLY A 168 3.04 2.06 16.86
N ILE A 169 3.21 1.34 15.75
CA ILE A 169 3.24 -0.13 15.74
C ILE A 169 4.41 -0.66 16.59
N GLN A 170 5.61 -0.10 16.42
CA GLN A 170 6.79 -0.52 17.17
C GLN A 170 6.58 -0.35 18.68
N ASN A 171 6.09 0.81 19.12
CA ASN A 171 5.83 1.07 20.54
C ASN A 171 4.81 0.08 21.11
N MET A 172 3.76 -0.23 20.34
CA MET A 172 2.75 -1.19 20.77
C MET A 172 3.32 -2.61 20.87
N LEU A 173 4.06 -3.06 19.85
CA LEU A 173 4.66 -4.40 19.86
C LEU A 173 5.70 -4.54 20.96
N GLN A 174 6.58 -3.55 21.17
CA GLN A 174 7.56 -3.55 22.27
C GLN A 174 6.91 -3.61 23.66
N PHE A 175 5.72 -3.03 23.82
CA PHE A 175 5.00 -3.05 25.09
C PHE A 175 4.42 -4.43 25.42
N TYR A 176 3.86 -5.13 24.43
CA TYR A 176 3.21 -6.43 24.64
C TYR A 176 4.14 -7.63 24.40
N VAL A 177 5.20 -7.45 23.60
CA VAL A 177 6.14 -8.49 23.17
C VAL A 177 7.57 -7.98 23.40
N PRO A 178 8.15 -8.17 24.59
CA PRO A 178 9.46 -7.65 24.96
C PRO A 178 10.63 -8.11 24.06
N GLU A 179 10.45 -9.21 23.34
CA GLU A 179 11.39 -9.74 22.36
C GLU A 179 11.52 -8.86 21.11
N VAL A 180 10.50 -8.04 20.82
CA VAL A 180 10.53 -7.09 19.71
C VAL A 180 11.41 -5.90 20.10
N THR A 181 12.44 -5.63 19.30
CA THR A 181 13.38 -4.52 19.48
C THR A 181 13.21 -3.45 18.41
N ALA A 182 12.73 -3.83 17.21
CA ALA A 182 12.47 -2.89 16.12
C ALA A 182 11.38 -3.40 15.17
N VAL A 183 10.75 -2.46 14.46
CA VAL A 183 9.89 -2.74 13.31
C VAL A 183 10.54 -2.20 12.06
N GLU A 184 10.46 -2.92 10.95
CA GLU A 184 10.95 -2.51 9.65
C GLU A 184 9.86 -2.71 8.59
N GLN A 185 9.88 -1.87 7.56
CA GLN A 185 9.04 -2.07 6.38
C GLN A 185 9.71 -3.09 5.46
N ALA A 186 8.97 -4.11 5.05
CA ALA A 186 9.40 -5.01 4.00
C ALA A 186 9.29 -4.30 2.64
N GLU A 187 10.38 -4.29 1.88
CA GLU A 187 10.38 -3.92 0.46
C GLU A 187 10.07 -5.17 -0.38
N ASP A 188 9.19 -5.05 -1.38
CA ASP A 188 8.92 -6.16 -2.28
C ASP A 188 10.15 -6.42 -3.18
N GLU A 189 10.29 -7.65 -3.71
CA GLU A 189 11.36 -7.99 -4.67
C GLU A 189 11.35 -7.10 -5.92
N VAL A 190 10.18 -6.58 -6.29
CA VAL A 190 10.02 -5.60 -7.37
C VAL A 190 10.60 -4.25 -6.98
N ASP A 191 10.36 -3.79 -5.76
CA ASP A 191 10.90 -2.53 -5.23
C ASP A 191 12.43 -2.59 -5.14
N LYS A 192 12.97 -3.72 -4.68
CA LYS A 192 14.43 -3.96 -4.64
C LYS A 192 15.05 -3.93 -6.03
N LYS A 193 14.41 -4.55 -7.02
CA LYS A 193 14.89 -4.52 -8.41
C LYS A 193 14.80 -3.12 -9.01
N ALA A 194 13.68 -2.42 -8.83
CA ALA A 194 13.52 -1.07 -9.34
C ALA A 194 14.55 -0.10 -8.74
N LYS A 195 14.82 -0.21 -7.43
CA LYS A 195 15.82 0.60 -6.74
C LYS A 195 17.24 0.28 -7.20
N LYS A 196 17.56 -1.01 -7.38
CA LYS A 196 18.85 -1.43 -7.92
C LYS A 196 19.06 -0.94 -9.36
N GLU A 197 18.05 -1.06 -10.21
CA GLU A 197 18.10 -0.55 -11.60
C GLU A 197 18.25 0.97 -11.64
N PHE A 198 17.62 1.68 -10.70
CA PHE A 198 17.74 3.13 -10.56
C PHE A 198 19.14 3.55 -10.10
N GLU A 199 19.70 2.90 -9.09
CA GLU A 199 21.08 3.14 -8.61
C GLU A 199 22.11 2.86 -9.73
N GLU A 200 21.97 1.74 -10.45
CA GLU A 200 22.83 1.43 -11.60
C GLU A 200 22.71 2.45 -12.75
N PHE A 201 21.57 3.13 -12.88
CA PHE A 201 21.36 4.18 -13.88
C PHE A 201 21.95 5.53 -13.44
N GLU A 202 21.80 5.90 -12.17
CA GLU A 202 22.43 7.10 -11.61
C GLU A 202 23.96 7.03 -11.69
N GLU A 203 24.57 5.91 -11.33
CA GLU A 203 26.02 5.71 -11.45
C GLU A 203 26.53 5.88 -12.90
N LYS A 204 25.77 5.40 -13.89
CA LYS A 204 26.11 5.57 -15.31
C LYS A 204 26.04 7.04 -15.75
N LEU A 205 25.02 7.75 -15.31
CA LEU A 205 24.85 9.18 -15.62
C LEU A 205 25.93 10.03 -14.95
N GLU A 206 26.39 9.67 -13.76
CA GLU A 206 27.51 10.35 -13.11
C GLU A 206 28.82 10.11 -13.87
N HIS A 207 29.09 8.87 -14.27
CA HIS A 207 30.28 8.53 -15.08
C HIS A 207 30.30 9.23 -16.43
N GLU A 208 29.17 9.31 -17.14
CA GLU A 208 29.07 10.04 -18.42
C GLU A 208 29.29 11.56 -18.24
N LYS A 209 28.80 12.14 -17.15
CA LYS A 209 29.02 13.57 -16.83
C LYS A 209 30.47 13.87 -16.46
N GLU A 210 31.15 12.95 -15.78
CA GLU A 210 32.58 13.08 -15.46
C GLU A 210 33.42 12.98 -16.73
N GLU A 211 33.13 12.05 -17.63
CA GLU A 211 33.80 11.95 -18.94
C GLU A 211 33.57 13.20 -19.82
N GLU A 212 32.34 13.76 -19.83
CA GLU A 212 32.06 15.02 -20.54
C GLU A 212 32.72 16.25 -19.89
N ALA A 213 32.94 16.25 -18.58
CA ALA A 213 33.62 17.32 -17.86
C ALA A 213 35.13 17.30 -18.11
N GLU A 214 35.75 16.12 -18.18
CA GLU A 214 37.16 15.95 -18.54
C GLU A 214 37.44 16.23 -20.02
N ALA A 215 36.43 16.05 -20.90
CA ALA A 215 36.54 16.31 -22.32
C ALA A 215 36.42 17.80 -22.73
N LYS A 216 36.10 18.73 -21.81
CA LYS A 216 36.04 20.17 -22.11
C LYS A 216 37.44 20.79 -22.06
N PRO A 217 38.03 21.21 -23.20
CA PRO A 217 39.32 21.86 -23.19
C PRO A 217 39.22 23.25 -22.54
N SER A 218 40.20 23.57 -21.70
CA SER A 218 40.42 24.91 -21.13
C SER A 218 40.51 25.95 -22.25
N SER A 219 39.40 26.62 -22.57
CA SER A 219 39.38 27.81 -23.41
C SER A 219 39.90 28.98 -22.59
N ASN A 220 41.22 29.04 -22.45
CA ASN A 220 41.94 30.17 -21.89
C ASN A 220 42.39 31.09 -23.03
N LYS A 221 41.66 32.19 -23.27
CA LYS A 221 42.24 33.48 -23.68
C LYS A 221 41.23 34.62 -23.69
#